data_AF-A0A5Q4ESJ2-F1
#
_entry.id   AF-A0A5Q4ESJ2-F1
#
_cell.length_a   1.000
_cell.length_b   1.000
_cell.length_c   1.000
_cell.angle_alpha   90.00
_cell.angle_beta   90.00
_cell.angle_gamma   90.00
#
_symmetry.space_group_name_H-M   'P 1'
#
loop_
_entity.id
_entity.type
_entity.pdbx_description
1 polymer ?
#
loop_
_entity_poly.entity_id
_entity_poly.type
_entity_poly.pdbx_seq_one_letter_code
_entity_poly.pdbx_strand_id
1 'polypeptide(L)'
;MSKGHISGIRLHGAVAAALLALLGCLLAPVTTRAISDDGDTSEAGESDEAESSLQEVVIVLRGGQRIRGLLISEDANQVVIRVASVNASISREEIEQIIPQRPAIERYREMRAVIDDNDVDRLLLLIEWLRGQELLKEALEEAQHVLSVEPRNGEALRLMALIERQLELRDSMRRPEDREPRERVERPRRLGVDEFPLLTPDQVNLLKVYEVDLNDPPRILIERETVSELLQQYRDHPSIPTSPEGRAAFHRQSGEEILRTMFELQARDLYPKVKVQGLPRSLLKFRNQVNSTWLVNTCATTRCHGGAEAGRLMLYNRNPNSEASIATNFLILERFKLADGEPLINYVEPSRSPLLHMGLQRDRAIREHPDVHGWRPAFRTPSDRRFRQAVEWIQSMHRPRPEHPIEYEPPSTEKDGTSDRDGAQDNR
;
A
#
# COMPACT_ATOMS: atom_id res chain seq x y z
N MET A 1 -52.59 8.23 -47.96
CA MET A 1 -53.74 9.06 -47.52
C MET A 1 -53.67 9.19 -46.00
N SER A 2 -53.77 10.43 -45.50
CA SER A 2 -53.89 10.94 -44.10
C SER A 2 -52.86 10.48 -43.05
N LYS A 3 -51.97 11.32 -42.47
CA LYS A 3 -52.02 12.64 -41.78
C LYS A 3 -52.54 12.62 -40.34
N GLY A 4 -51.72 13.22 -39.45
CA GLY A 4 -51.97 13.69 -38.06
C GLY A 4 -50.68 13.50 -37.25
N HIS A 5 -49.78 14.45 -36.96
CA HIS A 5 -49.82 15.87 -36.52
C HIS A 5 -50.41 16.09 -35.13
N ILE A 6 -49.54 16.53 -34.20
CA ILE A 6 -49.66 17.57 -33.14
C ILE A 6 -48.43 17.38 -32.19
N SER A 7 -47.43 18.27 -32.23
CA SER A 7 -47.15 19.38 -31.28
C SER A 7 -46.78 18.87 -29.86
N GLY A 8 -45.64 19.17 -29.23
CA GLY A 8 -44.77 20.34 -29.29
C GLY A 8 -44.91 21.14 -27.99
N ILE A 9 -44.07 20.89 -26.97
CA ILE A 9 -43.90 21.79 -25.81
C ILE A 9 -42.43 21.77 -25.35
N ARG A 10 -41.76 22.93 -25.51
CA ARG A 10 -40.54 23.32 -24.80
C ARG A 10 -40.97 23.97 -23.48
N LEU A 11 -40.26 23.71 -22.38
CA LEU A 11 -40.22 24.64 -21.24
C LEU A 11 -38.77 25.05 -20.95
N HIS A 12 -38.51 26.34 -21.09
CA HIS A 12 -37.48 27.08 -20.37
C HIS A 12 -37.97 27.37 -18.95
N GLY A 13 -37.06 27.61 -18.01
CA GLY A 13 -37.43 28.29 -16.75
C GLY A 13 -36.42 28.11 -15.63
N ALA A 14 -35.54 29.11 -15.49
CA ALA A 14 -34.71 29.34 -14.32
C ALA A 14 -35.54 29.79 -13.11
N VAL A 15 -35.08 29.45 -11.89
CA VAL A 15 -35.38 30.16 -10.62
C VAL A 15 -34.11 30.00 -9.76
N ALA A 16 -33.21 30.98 -9.68
CA ALA A 16 -33.26 32.26 -8.95
C ALA A 16 -33.15 32.10 -7.42
N ALA A 17 -32.15 32.83 -6.90
CA ALA A 17 -31.71 32.95 -5.53
C ALA A 17 -32.70 33.67 -4.59
N ALA A 18 -32.52 33.46 -3.29
CA ALA A 18 -32.32 34.49 -2.25
C ALA A 18 -33.04 34.15 -0.93
N LEU A 19 -32.30 34.21 0.18
CA LEU A 19 -32.76 34.88 1.39
C LEU A 19 -31.56 35.37 2.22
N LEU A 20 -31.58 36.70 2.43
CA LEU A 20 -30.68 37.57 3.19
C LEU A 20 -30.70 37.26 4.70
N ALA A 21 -29.56 37.24 5.38
CA ALA A 21 -28.87 38.35 6.07
C ALA A 21 -29.48 38.76 7.43
N LEU A 22 -28.64 38.75 8.48
CA LEU A 22 -28.74 39.68 9.62
C LEU A 22 -27.36 39.93 10.25
N LEU A 23 -27.12 41.22 10.47
CA LEU A 23 -25.94 41.96 10.93
C LEU A 23 -25.54 41.70 12.39
N GLY A 24 -24.29 42.05 12.73
CA GLY A 24 -23.93 42.42 14.11
C GLY A 24 -22.43 42.63 14.35
N CYS A 25 -21.92 43.83 14.05
CA CYS A 25 -20.60 44.32 14.44
C CYS A 25 -20.44 44.42 15.96
N LEU A 26 -19.31 43.98 16.51
CA LEU A 26 -18.69 44.56 17.71
C LEU A 26 -17.15 44.46 17.59
N LEU A 27 -16.51 45.64 17.49
CA LEU A 27 -15.06 45.83 17.58
C LEU A 27 -14.66 45.85 19.06
N ALA A 28 -13.61 45.12 19.43
CA ALA A 28 -12.87 45.34 20.68
C ALA A 28 -11.36 45.37 20.37
N PRO A 29 -10.57 46.25 21.02
CA PRO A 29 -9.16 46.40 20.73
C PRO A 29 -8.34 45.28 21.39
N VAL A 30 -7.43 44.67 20.63
CA VAL A 30 -6.40 43.77 21.15
C VAL A 30 -5.31 44.61 21.80
N THR A 31 -5.13 44.48 23.12
CA THR A 31 -3.98 45.02 23.84
C THR A 31 -2.80 44.06 23.72
N THR A 32 -1.77 44.49 23.00
CA THR A 32 -0.44 43.88 22.98
C THR A 32 0.16 43.92 24.40
N ARG A 33 0.59 42.77 24.93
CA ARG A 33 1.59 42.75 26.01
C ARG A 33 2.58 41.61 25.84
N ALA A 34 3.82 41.97 26.13
CA ALA A 34 5.06 41.33 25.74
C ALA A 34 5.40 40.06 26.53
N ILE A 35 6.23 39.27 25.85
CA ILE A 35 6.98 38.09 26.23
C ILE A 35 7.81 38.32 27.51
N SER A 36 7.83 37.32 28.39
CA SER A 36 8.92 37.06 29.32
C SER A 36 9.16 35.56 29.44
N ASP A 37 10.41 35.25 29.72
CA ASP A 37 11.21 34.07 29.43
C ASP A 37 11.17 32.99 30.55
N ASP A 38 11.70 31.82 30.19
CA ASP A 38 12.16 30.68 31.00
C ASP A 38 11.16 29.72 31.67
N GLY A 39 11.28 28.42 31.31
CA GLY A 39 10.71 27.29 32.05
C GLY A 39 10.69 25.96 31.30
N ASP A 40 11.86 25.30 31.20
CA ASP A 40 12.03 23.89 30.82
C ASP A 40 11.11 22.95 31.63
N THR A 41 10.12 22.31 30.99
CA THR A 41 9.47 21.08 31.49
C THR A 41 8.72 20.31 30.37
N SER A 42 9.22 19.10 30.04
CA SER A 42 8.45 17.88 29.77
C SER A 42 7.22 17.96 28.83
N GLU A 43 7.44 17.95 27.51
CA GLU A 43 6.37 17.78 26.50
C GLU A 43 6.04 16.29 26.25
N ALA A 44 4.94 15.80 26.82
CA ALA A 44 4.25 14.60 26.31
C ALA A 44 2.73 14.60 26.57
N GLY A 45 2.13 15.73 26.97
CA GLY A 45 0.70 15.81 27.33
C GLY A 45 -0.13 16.89 26.64
N GLU A 46 0.47 17.78 25.83
CA GLU A 46 -0.18 19.04 25.39
C GLU A 46 -0.81 19.00 23.98
N SER A 47 -0.71 17.89 23.24
CA SER A 47 -1.09 17.88 21.82
C SER A 47 -2.60 17.83 21.54
N ASP A 48 -3.43 17.36 22.48
CA ASP A 48 -4.87 17.15 22.24
C ASP A 48 -5.76 18.36 22.61
N GLU A 49 -5.33 19.23 23.54
CA GLU A 49 -6.08 20.46 23.87
C GLU A 49 -5.83 21.59 22.85
N ALA A 50 -4.64 21.64 22.24
CA ALA A 50 -4.32 22.63 21.21
C ALA A 50 -5.15 22.46 19.93
N GLU A 51 -5.46 21.23 19.51
CA GLU A 51 -6.25 20.95 18.31
C GLU A 51 -7.73 21.37 18.43
N SER A 52 -8.29 21.37 19.63
CA SER A 52 -9.67 21.81 19.88
C SER A 52 -9.84 23.34 19.77
N SER A 53 -8.75 24.10 19.66
CA SER A 53 -8.77 25.57 19.60
C SER A 53 -8.63 26.13 18.18
N LEU A 54 -8.33 25.28 17.20
CA LEU A 54 -8.12 25.70 15.81
C LEU A 54 -9.45 26.00 15.12
N GLN A 55 -9.55 27.18 14.52
CA GLN A 55 -10.77 27.65 13.86
C GLN A 55 -10.95 26.99 12.49
N GLU A 56 -12.09 26.35 12.26
CA GLU A 56 -12.43 25.83 10.93
C GLU A 56 -12.75 26.97 9.97
N VAL A 57 -12.17 26.94 8.76
CA VAL A 57 -12.36 27.96 7.72
C VAL A 57 -12.63 27.32 6.35
N VAL A 58 -13.36 28.06 5.52
CA VAL A 58 -13.47 27.78 4.08
C VAL A 58 -12.73 28.88 3.34
N ILE A 59 -11.66 28.53 2.64
CA ILE A 59 -10.89 29.41 1.77
C ILE A 59 -11.50 29.35 0.37
N VAL A 60 -11.91 30.50 -0.15
CA VAL A 60 -12.33 30.69 -1.54
C VAL A 60 -11.13 31.27 -2.29
N LEU A 61 -10.64 30.55 -3.29
CA LEU A 61 -9.57 31.02 -4.17
C LEU A 61 -10.15 31.87 -5.29
N ARG A 62 -9.35 32.78 -5.85
CA ARG A 62 -9.75 33.64 -7.00
C ARG A 62 -10.18 32.86 -8.25
N GLY A 63 -9.79 31.59 -8.34
CA GLY A 63 -10.27 30.66 -9.38
C GLY A 63 -11.65 30.06 -9.10
N GLY A 64 -12.33 30.46 -8.03
CA GLY A 64 -13.64 29.95 -7.59
C GLY A 64 -13.59 28.62 -6.82
N GLN A 65 -12.40 28.01 -6.69
CA GLN A 65 -12.21 26.78 -5.91
C GLN A 65 -12.37 27.06 -4.42
N ARG A 66 -12.98 26.12 -3.70
CA ARG A 66 -13.18 26.20 -2.24
C ARG A 66 -12.41 25.10 -1.54
N ILE A 67 -11.64 25.46 -0.53
CA ILE A 67 -10.83 24.54 0.28
C ILE A 67 -11.27 24.68 1.73
N ARG A 68 -11.61 23.56 2.37
CA ARG A 68 -12.08 23.50 3.76
C ARG A 68 -10.98 22.89 4.63
N GLY A 69 -10.67 23.52 5.76
CA GLY A 69 -9.63 23.04 6.68
C GLY A 69 -9.60 23.79 8.01
N LEU A 70 -8.71 23.38 8.90
CA LEU A 70 -8.45 24.05 10.17
C LEU A 70 -7.38 25.12 9.97
N LEU A 71 -7.66 26.36 10.37
CA LEU A 71 -6.69 27.45 10.28
C LEU A 71 -5.57 27.24 11.31
N ILE A 72 -4.35 27.04 10.82
CA ILE A 72 -3.14 26.90 11.65
C ILE A 72 -2.49 28.27 11.85
N SER A 73 -2.30 29.02 10.77
CA SER A 73 -1.73 30.36 10.81
C SER A 73 -2.12 31.18 9.59
N GLU A 74 -2.13 32.50 9.77
CA GLU A 74 -2.38 33.48 8.72
C GLU A 74 -1.34 34.59 8.86
N ASP A 75 -0.59 34.85 7.79
CA ASP A 75 0.33 35.98 7.68
C ASP A 75 0.06 36.80 6.40
N ALA A 76 0.88 37.84 6.18
CA ALA A 76 0.71 38.76 5.05
C ALA A 76 0.93 38.10 3.67
N ASN A 77 1.68 37.00 3.63
CA ASN A 77 2.11 36.34 2.39
C ASN A 77 1.36 35.03 2.13
N GLN A 78 0.95 34.33 3.19
CA GLN A 78 0.35 32.99 3.09
C GLN A 78 -0.67 32.69 4.19
N VAL A 79 -1.54 31.74 3.90
CA VAL A 79 -2.47 31.13 4.86
C VAL A 79 -2.18 29.64 4.92
N VAL A 80 -1.94 29.13 6.12
CA VAL A 80 -1.68 27.71 6.36
C VAL A 80 -2.93 27.09 6.97
N ILE A 81 -3.51 26.13 6.25
CA ILE A 81 -4.64 25.33 6.73
C ILE A 81 -4.26 23.85 6.80
N ARG A 82 -4.81 23.14 7.77
CA ARG A 82 -4.77 21.68 7.80
C ARG A 82 -5.96 21.11 7.05
N VAL A 83 -5.68 20.27 6.06
CA VAL A 83 -6.69 19.47 5.35
C VAL A 83 -6.37 18.01 5.62
N ALA A 84 -7.28 17.32 6.33
CA ALA A 84 -7.01 16.01 6.92
C ALA A 84 -5.73 16.04 7.78
N SER A 85 -4.66 15.34 7.37
CA SER A 85 -3.39 15.26 8.11
C SER A 85 -2.24 16.03 7.44
N VAL A 86 -2.54 16.86 6.43
CA VAL A 86 -1.53 17.61 5.67
C VAL A 86 -1.74 19.11 5.88
N ASN A 87 -0.65 19.82 6.16
CA ASN A 87 -0.65 21.27 6.20
C ASN A 87 -0.47 21.81 4.77
N ALA A 88 -1.46 22.52 4.27
CA ALA A 88 -1.44 23.20 2.98
C ALA A 88 -1.15 24.69 3.20
N SER A 89 -0.06 25.18 2.61
CA SER A 89 0.22 26.62 2.53
C SER A 89 -0.33 27.17 1.21
N ILE A 90 -1.12 28.24 1.29
CA ILE A 90 -1.75 28.90 0.16
C ILE A 90 -1.30 30.36 0.14
N SER A 91 -0.82 30.83 -1.01
CA SER A 91 -0.42 32.23 -1.18
C SER A 91 -1.62 33.16 -0.97
N ARG A 92 -1.42 34.25 -0.21
CA ARG A 92 -2.47 35.24 0.07
C ARG A 92 -3.01 35.89 -1.20
N GLU A 93 -2.19 35.98 -2.25
CA GLU A 93 -2.57 36.53 -3.56
C GLU A 93 -3.64 35.68 -4.27
N GLU A 94 -3.62 34.36 -4.04
CA GLU A 94 -4.55 33.41 -4.65
C GLU A 94 -5.90 33.35 -3.93
N ILE A 95 -5.99 33.90 -2.72
CA ILE A 95 -7.16 33.86 -1.86
C ILE A 95 -8.07 35.05 -2.17
N GLU A 96 -9.33 34.76 -2.47
CA GLU A 96 -10.40 35.75 -2.61
C GLU A 96 -11.07 36.05 -1.26
N GLN A 97 -11.38 35.00 -0.50
CA GLN A 97 -12.08 35.14 0.78
C GLN A 97 -11.75 34.00 1.74
N ILE A 98 -11.67 34.30 3.04
CA ILE A 98 -11.60 33.30 4.11
C ILE A 98 -12.89 33.41 4.91
N ILE A 99 -13.65 32.32 5.00
CA ILE A 99 -14.95 32.27 5.68
C ILE A 99 -14.83 31.40 6.93
N PRO A 100 -14.77 31.99 8.14
CA PRO A 100 -14.77 31.21 9.37
C PRO A 100 -16.08 30.44 9.52
N GLN A 101 -15.96 29.18 9.93
CA GLN A 101 -17.10 28.31 10.20
C GLN A 101 -17.40 28.30 11.71
N ARG A 102 -18.68 28.18 12.04
CA ARG A 102 -19.10 27.83 13.40
C ARG A 102 -18.70 26.39 13.72
N PRO A 103 -18.42 26.07 15.00
CA PRO A 103 -18.16 24.70 15.43
C PRO A 103 -19.20 23.72 14.88
N ALA A 104 -18.75 22.55 14.43
CA ALA A 104 -19.64 21.56 13.81
C ALA A 104 -20.78 21.14 14.75
N ILE A 105 -20.54 21.10 16.06
CA ILE A 105 -21.55 20.75 17.06
C ILE A 105 -22.68 21.78 17.17
N GLU A 106 -22.40 23.07 16.96
CA GLU A 106 -23.44 24.11 16.98
C GLU A 106 -24.31 24.02 15.73
N ARG A 107 -23.69 23.80 14.57
CA ARG A 107 -24.40 23.59 13.30
C ARG A 107 -25.26 22.34 13.34
N TYR A 108 -24.79 21.27 13.97
CA TYR A 108 -25.60 20.07 14.24
C TYR A 108 -26.87 20.44 15.00
N ARG A 109 -26.76 21.16 16.12
CA ARG A 109 -27.91 21.54 16.95
C ARG A 109 -28.93 22.38 16.18
N GLU A 110 -28.46 23.33 15.37
CA GLU A 110 -29.32 24.15 14.52
C GLU A 110 -30.06 23.30 13.47
N MET A 111 -29.36 22.41 12.76
CA MET A 111 -29.99 21.50 11.79
C MET A 111 -30.98 20.55 12.47
N ARG A 112 -30.61 19.97 13.62
CA ARG A 112 -31.45 19.04 14.35
C ARG A 112 -32.73 19.70 14.88
N ALA A 113 -32.66 20.97 15.29
CA ALA A 113 -33.82 21.73 15.79
C ALA A 113 -34.91 21.96 14.73
N VAL A 114 -34.57 21.85 13.44
CA VAL A 114 -35.50 22.05 12.32
C VAL A 114 -36.02 20.71 11.75
N ILE A 115 -35.46 19.59 12.19
CA ILE A 115 -35.83 18.24 11.74
C ILE A 115 -36.79 17.62 12.76
N ASP A 116 -37.95 17.15 12.31
CA ASP A 116 -38.91 16.42 13.13
C ASP A 116 -38.37 15.04 13.51
N ASP A 117 -38.68 14.58 14.72
CA ASP A 117 -38.20 13.30 15.24
C ASP A 117 -38.69 12.08 14.44
N ASN A 118 -39.75 12.23 13.64
CA ASN A 118 -40.28 11.20 12.75
C ASN A 118 -39.85 11.38 11.29
N ASP A 119 -39.10 12.44 10.95
CA ASP A 119 -38.59 12.67 9.61
C ASP A 119 -37.30 11.87 9.39
N VAL A 120 -37.47 10.55 9.25
CA VAL A 120 -36.40 9.56 9.12
C VAL A 120 -35.45 9.89 7.97
N ASP A 121 -35.96 10.36 6.83
CA ASP A 121 -35.14 10.69 5.67
C ASP A 121 -34.17 11.85 5.96
N ARG A 122 -34.64 12.91 6.64
CA ARG A 122 -33.78 14.02 7.04
C ARG A 122 -32.80 13.65 8.14
N LEU A 123 -33.20 12.79 9.07
CA LEU A 123 -32.32 12.28 10.12
C LEU A 123 -31.19 11.42 9.53
N LEU A 124 -31.47 10.58 8.52
CA LEU A 124 -30.45 9.81 7.81
C LEU A 124 -29.43 10.73 7.12
N LEU A 125 -29.88 11.80 6.47
CA LEU A 125 -28.98 12.81 5.89
C LEU A 125 -28.14 13.53 6.96
N LEU A 126 -28.72 13.82 8.12
CA LEU A 126 -28.01 14.42 9.25
C LEU A 126 -26.92 13.48 9.81
N ILE A 127 -27.21 12.19 9.93
CA ILE A 127 -26.25 11.17 10.39
C ILE A 127 -25.05 11.08 9.43
N GLU A 128 -25.28 11.10 8.12
CA GLU A 128 -24.20 11.10 7.14
C GLU A 128 -23.35 12.37 7.21
N TRP A 129 -23.99 13.52 7.42
CA TRP A 129 -23.29 14.78 7.63
C TRP A 129 -22.41 14.73 8.89
N LEU A 130 -22.97 14.28 10.03
CA LEU A 130 -22.26 14.12 11.30
C LEU A 130 -21.05 13.20 11.18
N ARG A 131 -21.20 12.07 10.47
CA ARG A 131 -20.09 11.16 10.15
C ARG A 131 -19.00 11.86 9.36
N GLY A 132 -19.37 12.67 8.36
CA GLY A 132 -18.43 13.47 7.58
C GLY A 132 -17.76 14.61 8.36
N GLN A 133 -18.30 14.97 9.54
CA GLN A 133 -17.72 15.93 10.48
C GLN A 133 -16.96 15.26 11.63
N GLU A 134 -16.78 13.93 11.59
CA GLU A 134 -16.17 13.14 12.66
C GLU A 134 -16.87 13.24 14.03
N LEU A 135 -18.12 13.73 14.05
CA LEU A 135 -19.02 13.77 15.21
C LEU A 135 -19.71 12.41 15.38
N LEU A 136 -18.88 11.39 15.61
CA LEU A 136 -19.31 9.98 15.56
C LEU A 136 -20.23 9.58 16.72
N LYS A 137 -20.17 10.27 17.87
CA LYS A 137 -21.03 9.96 19.02
C LYS A 137 -22.45 10.45 18.76
N GLU A 138 -22.56 11.69 18.31
CA GLU A 138 -23.81 12.33 17.90
C GLU A 138 -24.43 11.59 16.72
N ALA A 139 -23.62 11.16 15.74
CA ALA A 139 -24.10 10.34 14.62
C ALA A 139 -24.69 8.99 15.09
N LEU A 140 -24.09 8.38 16.13
CA LEU A 140 -24.57 7.12 16.70
C LEU A 140 -25.89 7.32 17.44
N GLU A 141 -26.01 8.38 18.23
CA GLU A 141 -27.25 8.73 18.95
C GLU A 141 -28.42 8.94 17.98
N GLU A 142 -28.21 9.69 16.89
CA GLU A 142 -29.25 9.90 15.88
C GLU A 142 -29.59 8.60 15.12
N ALA A 143 -28.61 7.73 14.83
CA ALA A 143 -28.87 6.43 14.22
C ALA A 143 -29.68 5.50 15.13
N GLN A 144 -29.43 5.54 16.45
CA GLN A 144 -30.23 4.83 17.44
C GLN A 144 -31.65 5.39 17.53
N HIS A 145 -31.81 6.72 17.48
CA HIS A 145 -33.12 7.37 17.44
C HIS A 145 -33.92 6.90 16.21
N VAL A 146 -33.32 6.92 15.01
CA VAL A 146 -33.97 6.40 13.79
C VAL A 146 -34.38 4.93 13.95
N LEU A 147 -33.54 4.08 14.53
CA LEU A 147 -33.87 2.67 14.77
C LEU A 147 -34.93 2.46 15.86
N SER A 148 -35.13 3.42 16.75
CA SER A 148 -36.23 3.40 17.72
C SER A 148 -37.58 3.69 17.06
N VAL A 149 -37.60 4.54 16.04
CA VAL A 149 -38.80 4.88 15.24
C VAL A 149 -39.05 3.81 14.17
N GLU A 150 -38.02 3.37 13.46
CA GLU A 150 -38.07 2.35 12.41
C GLU A 150 -37.04 1.21 12.64
N PRO A 151 -37.38 0.18 13.44
CA PRO A 151 -36.43 -0.88 13.83
C PRO A 151 -35.87 -1.73 12.68
N ARG A 152 -36.47 -1.67 11.49
CA ARG A 152 -36.06 -2.44 10.30
C ARG A 152 -35.49 -1.56 9.19
N ASN A 153 -35.17 -0.30 9.49
CA ASN A 153 -34.58 0.60 8.50
C ASN A 153 -33.16 0.11 8.14
N GLY A 154 -33.02 -0.41 6.91
CA GLY A 154 -31.77 -1.03 6.45
C GLY A 154 -30.61 -0.06 6.37
N GLU A 155 -30.88 1.22 6.07
CA GLU A 155 -29.83 2.24 5.96
C GLU A 155 -29.35 2.68 7.34
N ALA A 156 -30.24 2.86 8.31
CA ALA A 156 -29.87 3.15 9.69
C ALA A 156 -29.03 2.02 10.32
N LEU A 157 -29.39 0.76 10.09
CA LEU A 157 -28.59 -0.40 10.53
C LEU A 157 -27.19 -0.40 9.90
N ARG A 158 -27.09 -0.09 8.60
CA ARG A 158 -25.83 0.00 7.88
C ARG A 158 -24.95 1.13 8.42
N LEU A 159 -25.54 2.31 8.64
CA LEU A 159 -24.84 3.48 9.17
C LEU A 159 -24.37 3.26 10.61
N MET A 160 -25.22 2.68 11.48
CA MET A 160 -24.87 2.35 12.87
C MET A 160 -23.65 1.42 12.93
N ALA A 161 -23.66 0.30 12.20
CA ALA A 161 -22.55 -0.66 12.18
C ALA A 161 -21.24 -0.02 11.67
N LEU A 162 -21.34 0.90 10.71
CA LEU A 162 -20.18 1.62 10.18
C LEU A 162 -19.62 2.62 11.22
N ILE A 163 -20.49 3.39 11.88
CA ILE A 163 -20.12 4.38 12.89
C ILE A 163 -19.49 3.71 14.12
N GLU A 164 -20.08 2.61 14.60
CA GLU A 164 -19.51 1.81 15.70
C GLU A 164 -18.09 1.36 15.37
N ARG A 165 -17.86 0.87 14.14
CA ARG A 165 -16.53 0.45 13.71
C ARG A 165 -15.53 1.60 13.66
N GLN A 166 -15.96 2.80 13.28
CA GLN A 166 -15.11 3.99 13.29
C GLN A 166 -14.77 4.43 14.73
N LEU A 167 -15.73 4.37 15.65
CA LEU A 167 -15.51 4.64 17.08
C LEU A 167 -14.51 3.64 17.69
N GLU A 168 -14.67 2.33 17.40
CA GLU A 168 -13.71 1.30 17.84
C GLU A 168 -12.28 1.58 17.38
N LEU A 169 -12.10 1.97 16.12
CA LEU A 169 -10.80 2.31 15.57
C LEU A 169 -10.22 3.54 16.27
N ARG A 170 -11.01 4.59 16.47
CA ARG A 170 -10.59 5.83 17.14
C ARG A 170 -10.18 5.58 18.60
N ASP A 171 -10.99 4.82 19.33
CA ASP A 171 -10.72 4.48 20.73
C ASP A 171 -9.49 3.56 20.86
N SER A 172 -9.27 2.68 19.88
CA SER A 172 -8.07 1.84 19.82
C SER A 172 -6.79 2.64 19.54
N MET A 173 -6.89 3.81 18.90
CA MET A 173 -5.79 4.73 18.66
C MET A 173 -5.54 5.68 19.85
N ARG A 174 -6.59 6.06 20.60
CA ARG A 174 -6.52 7.01 21.72
C ARG A 174 -6.13 6.42 23.07
N ARG A 175 -6.10 5.10 23.25
CA ARG A 175 -5.70 4.46 24.51
C ARG A 175 -4.40 3.64 24.38
N PRO A 176 -3.22 4.27 24.45
CA PRO A 176 -1.97 3.54 24.69
C PRO A 176 -1.75 3.15 26.15
N GLU A 177 -2.32 3.88 27.13
CA GLU A 177 -1.78 3.85 28.51
C GLU A 177 -2.63 3.16 29.59
N ASP A 178 -3.96 3.03 29.44
CA ASP A 178 -4.83 2.47 30.51
C ASP A 178 -5.30 1.01 30.28
N ARG A 179 -4.51 0.20 29.58
CA ARG A 179 -4.77 -1.24 29.60
C ARG A 179 -4.10 -1.83 30.84
N GLU A 180 -4.92 -2.19 31.84
CA GLU A 180 -4.55 -3.27 32.77
C GLU A 180 -3.87 -4.39 31.98
N PRO A 181 -2.80 -5.03 32.51
CA PRO A 181 -2.04 -6.03 31.79
C PRO A 181 -2.93 -7.26 31.56
N ARG A 182 -3.76 -7.18 30.50
CA ARG A 182 -4.19 -8.34 29.75
C ARG A 182 -2.89 -9.00 29.35
N GLU A 183 -2.72 -10.21 29.85
CA GLU A 183 -1.68 -11.16 29.45
C GLU A 183 -1.29 -10.84 28.02
N ARG A 184 -0.11 -10.22 27.89
CA ARG A 184 0.33 -9.55 26.67
C ARG A 184 0.45 -10.65 25.65
N VAL A 185 -0.60 -10.92 24.87
CA VAL A 185 -0.50 -11.79 23.71
C VAL A 185 0.59 -11.14 22.88
N GLU A 186 1.76 -11.77 22.89
CA GLU A 186 2.96 -11.17 22.33
C GLU A 186 2.63 -10.74 20.91
N ARG A 187 2.68 -9.43 20.67
CA ARG A 187 2.47 -8.92 19.32
C ARG A 187 3.60 -9.52 18.49
N PRO A 188 3.30 -10.25 17.39
CA PRO A 188 4.32 -10.87 16.59
C PRO A 188 5.40 -9.86 16.24
N ARG A 189 6.65 -10.17 16.58
CA ARG A 189 7.79 -9.28 16.32
C ARG A 189 7.87 -9.04 14.83
N ARG A 190 7.84 -7.76 14.45
CA ARG A 190 8.12 -7.32 13.07
C ARG A 190 9.62 -7.31 12.92
N LEU A 191 10.15 -8.02 11.94
CA LEU A 191 11.57 -7.90 11.60
C LEU A 191 11.87 -6.52 11.05
N GLY A 192 12.94 -5.89 11.53
CA GLY A 192 13.50 -4.65 10.97
C GLY A 192 13.93 -4.82 9.51
N VAL A 193 14.12 -3.70 8.78
CA VAL A 193 14.65 -3.77 7.40
C VAL A 193 16.07 -4.35 7.42
N ASP A 194 16.84 -4.05 8.46
CA ASP A 194 18.20 -4.59 8.64
C ASP A 194 18.21 -6.07 9.04
N GLU A 195 17.09 -6.58 9.58
CA GLU A 195 16.93 -8.00 9.96
C GLU A 195 16.41 -8.85 8.79
N PHE A 196 15.93 -8.24 7.69
CA PHE A 196 15.46 -8.96 6.50
C PHE A 196 16.28 -8.55 5.27
N PRO A 197 17.32 -9.31 4.88
CA PRO A 197 18.14 -8.96 3.73
C PRO A 197 17.29 -8.99 2.47
N LEU A 198 17.28 -7.86 1.74
CA LEU A 198 16.72 -7.77 0.39
C LEU A 198 17.83 -7.93 -0.64
N LEU A 199 17.46 -8.42 -1.82
CA LEU A 199 18.38 -8.43 -2.96
C LEU A 199 18.85 -7.01 -3.30
N THR A 200 20.15 -6.88 -3.55
CA THR A 200 20.74 -5.61 -3.99
C THR A 200 20.29 -5.28 -5.43
N PRO A 201 20.40 -4.01 -5.88
CA PRO A 201 20.05 -3.64 -7.24
C PRO A 201 20.75 -4.49 -8.31
N ASP A 202 22.02 -4.85 -8.10
CA ASP A 202 22.76 -5.70 -9.04
C ASP A 202 22.29 -7.15 -9.03
N GLN A 203 21.95 -7.71 -7.87
CA GLN A 203 21.34 -9.05 -7.77
C GLN A 203 19.96 -9.10 -8.42
N VAL A 204 19.14 -8.06 -8.20
CA VAL A 204 17.83 -7.90 -8.85
C VAL A 204 18.02 -7.84 -10.37
N ASN A 205 18.98 -7.06 -10.85
CA ASN A 205 19.27 -6.97 -12.28
C ASN A 205 19.76 -8.30 -12.85
N LEU A 206 20.65 -9.01 -12.14
CA LEU A 206 21.13 -10.33 -12.55
C LEU A 206 19.98 -11.33 -12.66
N LEU A 207 19.07 -11.35 -11.67
CA LEU A 207 17.84 -12.16 -11.71
C LEU A 207 17.04 -11.87 -12.98
N LYS A 208 16.85 -10.59 -13.33
CA LYS A 208 16.13 -10.20 -14.56
C LYS A 208 16.81 -10.69 -15.83
N VAL A 209 18.14 -10.70 -15.88
CA VAL A 209 18.88 -11.25 -17.03
C VAL A 209 18.54 -12.74 -17.21
N TYR A 210 18.53 -13.52 -16.14
CA TYR A 210 18.18 -14.95 -16.20
C TYR A 210 16.71 -15.23 -16.52
N GLU A 211 15.80 -14.29 -16.25
CA GLU A 211 14.35 -14.46 -16.46
C GLU A 211 13.83 -13.79 -17.74
N VAL A 212 14.70 -13.23 -18.56
CA VAL A 212 14.30 -12.53 -19.79
C VAL A 212 13.83 -13.50 -20.87
N ASP A 213 12.70 -13.20 -21.51
CA ASP A 213 12.30 -13.81 -22.77
C ASP A 213 12.78 -12.93 -23.91
N LEU A 214 13.74 -13.43 -24.71
CA LEU A 214 14.33 -12.67 -25.81
C LEU A 214 13.38 -12.46 -27.00
N ASN A 215 12.20 -13.07 -27.01
CA ASN A 215 11.16 -12.80 -28.01
C ASN A 215 10.22 -11.65 -27.62
N ASP A 216 10.19 -11.30 -26.33
CA ASP A 216 9.39 -10.21 -25.75
C ASP A 216 10.21 -9.51 -24.64
N PRO A 217 11.41 -8.98 -24.96
CA PRO A 217 12.30 -8.45 -23.94
C PRO A 217 11.87 -7.03 -23.53
N PRO A 218 12.03 -6.66 -22.25
CA PRO A 218 12.11 -5.25 -21.88
C PRO A 218 13.37 -4.61 -22.49
N ARG A 219 13.55 -3.30 -22.33
CA ARG A 219 14.73 -2.61 -22.87
C ARG A 219 16.01 -3.14 -22.21
N ILE A 220 16.91 -3.68 -23.03
CA ILE A 220 18.22 -4.20 -22.61
C ILE A 220 19.29 -3.19 -23.02
N LEU A 221 20.19 -2.87 -22.08
CA LEU A 221 21.37 -2.04 -22.31
C LEU A 221 22.63 -2.88 -22.03
N ILE A 222 23.54 -2.88 -23.01
CA ILE A 222 24.84 -3.53 -22.91
C ILE A 222 25.86 -2.50 -23.36
N GLU A 223 26.76 -2.11 -22.45
CA GLU A 223 27.78 -1.11 -22.74
C GLU A 223 28.74 -1.59 -23.82
N ARG A 224 29.25 -0.65 -24.63
CA ARG A 224 30.17 -0.95 -25.73
C ARG A 224 31.43 -1.68 -25.25
N GLU A 225 31.90 -1.37 -24.05
CA GLU A 225 33.02 -2.05 -23.40
C GLU A 225 32.72 -3.54 -23.18
N THR A 226 31.57 -3.87 -22.59
CA THR A 226 31.12 -5.26 -22.39
C THR A 226 31.02 -6.03 -23.70
N VAL A 227 30.54 -5.39 -24.78
CA VAL A 227 30.51 -6.01 -26.12
C VAL A 227 31.93 -6.28 -26.63
N SER A 228 32.86 -5.36 -26.40
CA SER A 228 34.26 -5.52 -26.81
C SER A 228 34.93 -6.68 -26.08
N GLU A 229 34.67 -6.81 -24.78
CA GLU A 229 35.14 -7.88 -23.92
C GLU A 229 34.59 -9.25 -24.37
N LEU A 230 33.28 -9.34 -24.63
CA LEU A 230 32.64 -10.54 -25.22
C LEU A 230 33.36 -10.98 -26.50
N LEU A 231 33.54 -10.04 -27.44
CA LEU A 231 34.20 -10.31 -28.73
C LEU A 231 35.68 -10.66 -28.58
N GLN A 232 36.33 -10.29 -27.47
CA GLN A 232 37.73 -10.60 -27.20
C GLN A 232 37.89 -11.96 -26.52
N GLN A 233 37.11 -12.22 -25.47
CA GLN A 233 37.17 -13.44 -24.67
C GLN A 233 36.69 -14.67 -25.44
N TYR A 234 35.68 -14.51 -26.30
CA TYR A 234 35.09 -15.60 -27.08
C TYR A 234 35.50 -15.57 -28.55
N ARG A 235 36.62 -14.91 -28.88
CA ARG A 235 37.08 -14.68 -30.27
C ARG A 235 37.24 -15.94 -31.12
N ASP A 236 37.49 -17.09 -30.49
CA ASP A 236 37.73 -18.36 -31.18
C ASP A 236 36.42 -19.16 -31.36
N HIS A 237 35.28 -18.67 -30.86
CA HIS A 237 33.99 -19.32 -31.01
C HIS A 237 33.36 -19.01 -32.39
N PRO A 238 32.77 -20.00 -33.10
CA PRO A 238 32.23 -19.80 -34.46
C PRO A 238 31.16 -18.71 -34.61
N SER A 239 30.41 -18.41 -33.53
CA SER A 239 29.38 -17.36 -33.54
C SER A 239 29.95 -15.95 -33.37
N ILE A 240 31.24 -15.81 -33.04
CA ILE A 240 31.88 -14.50 -32.88
C ILE A 240 32.56 -14.07 -34.18
N PRO A 241 32.24 -12.87 -34.71
CA PRO A 241 32.88 -12.38 -35.91
C PRO A 241 34.36 -12.05 -35.68
N THR A 242 35.21 -12.56 -36.57
CA THR A 242 36.66 -12.35 -36.52
C THR A 242 37.11 -11.17 -37.39
N SER A 243 36.36 -10.81 -38.44
CA SER A 243 36.70 -9.68 -39.32
C SER A 243 36.42 -8.32 -38.64
N PRO A 244 37.21 -7.27 -38.94
CA PRO A 244 36.94 -5.92 -38.45
C PRO A 244 35.53 -5.42 -38.78
N GLU A 245 35.05 -5.69 -40.00
CA GLU A 245 33.72 -5.33 -40.46
C GLU A 245 32.63 -6.06 -39.67
N GLY A 246 32.84 -7.35 -39.40
CA GLY A 246 31.92 -8.17 -38.61
C GLY A 246 31.84 -7.70 -37.16
N ARG A 247 32.96 -7.35 -36.53
CA ARG A 247 33.00 -6.78 -35.16
C ARG A 247 32.30 -5.42 -35.10
N ALA A 248 32.51 -4.56 -36.09
CA ALA A 248 31.82 -3.27 -36.18
C ALA A 248 30.31 -3.43 -36.42
N ALA A 249 29.88 -4.46 -37.16
CA ALA A 249 28.47 -4.82 -37.30
C ALA A 249 27.89 -5.33 -35.97
N PHE A 250 28.61 -6.19 -35.24
CA PHE A 250 28.19 -6.74 -33.96
C PHE A 250 27.92 -5.64 -32.92
N HIS A 251 28.76 -4.61 -32.85
CA HIS A 251 28.53 -3.45 -31.97
C HIS A 251 27.25 -2.66 -32.25
N ARG A 252 26.63 -2.85 -33.42
CA ARG A 252 25.39 -2.16 -33.82
C ARG A 252 24.14 -3.04 -33.67
N GLN A 253 24.32 -4.29 -33.28
CA GLN A 253 23.20 -5.18 -32.96
C GLN A 253 22.41 -4.66 -31.77
N SER A 254 21.16 -5.09 -31.68
CA SER A 254 20.33 -4.75 -30.54
C SER A 254 20.78 -5.49 -29.27
N GLY A 255 20.37 -4.98 -28.10
CA GLY A 255 20.76 -5.58 -26.82
C GLY A 255 20.30 -7.04 -26.68
N GLU A 256 19.12 -7.36 -27.22
CA GLU A 256 18.57 -8.71 -27.23
C GLU A 256 19.32 -9.68 -28.17
N GLU A 257 19.84 -9.22 -29.31
CA GLU A 257 20.66 -10.03 -30.21
C GLU A 257 22.04 -10.33 -29.59
N ILE A 258 22.64 -9.33 -28.96
CA ILE A 258 23.90 -9.49 -28.23
C ILE A 258 23.68 -10.43 -27.04
N LEU A 259 22.62 -10.23 -26.25
CA LEU A 259 22.31 -11.10 -25.11
C LEU A 259 22.01 -12.55 -25.54
N ARG A 260 21.36 -12.75 -26.69
CA ARG A 260 21.18 -14.08 -27.29
C ARG A 260 22.52 -14.77 -27.50
N THR A 261 23.47 -14.06 -28.10
CA THR A 261 24.84 -14.56 -28.31
C THR A 261 25.52 -14.87 -26.97
N MET A 262 25.36 -14.02 -25.95
CA MET A 262 25.89 -14.27 -24.60
C MET A 262 25.29 -15.52 -23.93
N PHE A 263 24.02 -15.84 -24.19
CA PHE A 263 23.38 -17.08 -23.72
C PHE A 263 23.89 -18.30 -24.47
N GLU A 264 24.03 -18.23 -25.79
CA GLU A 264 24.60 -19.31 -26.62
C GLU A 264 26.03 -19.66 -26.20
N LEU A 265 26.83 -18.64 -25.88
CA LEU A 265 28.21 -18.77 -25.41
C LEU A 265 28.32 -19.13 -23.93
N GLN A 266 27.21 -19.10 -23.18
CA GLN A 266 27.21 -19.22 -21.73
C GLN A 266 28.18 -18.24 -21.03
N ALA A 267 28.24 -16.99 -21.51
CA ALA A 267 29.13 -15.94 -21.01
C ALA A 267 28.68 -15.35 -19.66
N ARG A 268 28.55 -16.22 -18.65
CA ARG A 268 27.93 -15.95 -17.34
C ARG A 268 28.63 -14.83 -16.56
N ASP A 269 29.94 -14.69 -16.76
CA ASP A 269 30.78 -13.65 -16.19
C ASP A 269 30.42 -12.25 -16.69
N LEU A 270 29.82 -12.15 -17.87
CA LEU A 270 29.40 -10.88 -18.46
C LEU A 270 27.94 -10.54 -18.15
N TYR A 271 27.13 -11.47 -17.63
CA TYR A 271 25.71 -11.21 -17.32
C TYR A 271 25.50 -10.08 -16.30
N PRO A 272 26.32 -9.91 -15.24
CA PRO A 272 26.20 -8.77 -14.33
C PRO A 272 26.35 -7.39 -15.01
N LYS A 273 27.03 -7.34 -16.17
CA LYS A 273 27.27 -6.12 -16.96
C LYS A 273 26.11 -5.78 -17.92
N VAL A 274 25.12 -6.65 -18.05
CA VAL A 274 23.91 -6.43 -18.85
C VAL A 274 22.86 -5.75 -17.99
N LYS A 275 22.29 -4.61 -18.41
CA LYS A 275 21.25 -3.91 -17.65
C LYS A 275 19.88 -4.11 -18.29
N VAL A 276 18.95 -4.69 -17.52
CA VAL A 276 17.56 -4.93 -17.93
C VAL A 276 16.66 -3.86 -17.33
N GLN A 277 16.15 -2.95 -18.17
CA GLN A 277 15.34 -1.82 -17.72
C GLN A 277 13.87 -2.23 -17.59
N GLY A 278 13.40 -2.31 -16.34
CA GLY A 278 12.08 -2.84 -16.00
C GLY A 278 12.13 -4.32 -15.63
N LEU A 279 10.95 -4.92 -15.45
CA LEU A 279 10.81 -6.34 -15.11
C LEU A 279 10.53 -7.15 -16.40
N PRO A 280 11.13 -8.33 -16.58
CA PRO A 280 10.67 -9.31 -17.57
C PRO A 280 9.21 -9.69 -17.36
N ARG A 281 8.54 -10.14 -18.44
CA ARG A 281 7.10 -10.47 -18.41
C ARG A 281 6.71 -11.47 -17.32
N SER A 282 7.54 -12.48 -17.10
CA SER A 282 7.38 -13.50 -16.07
C SER A 282 7.35 -12.88 -14.65
N LEU A 283 8.31 -11.99 -14.34
CA LEU A 283 8.37 -11.25 -13.08
C LEU A 283 7.28 -10.16 -12.97
N LEU A 284 6.84 -9.57 -14.09
CA LEU A 284 5.66 -8.69 -14.10
C LEU A 284 4.40 -9.44 -13.69
N LYS A 285 4.19 -10.65 -14.22
CA LYS A 285 3.07 -11.50 -13.84
C LYS A 285 3.16 -11.85 -12.36
N PHE A 286 4.34 -12.26 -11.87
CA PHE A 286 4.55 -12.51 -10.45
C PHE A 286 4.13 -11.31 -9.59
N ARG A 287 4.64 -10.10 -9.91
CA ARG A 287 4.28 -8.86 -9.20
C ARG A 287 2.78 -8.66 -9.16
N ASN A 288 2.14 -8.65 -10.33
CA ASN A 288 0.77 -8.17 -10.50
C ASN A 288 -0.30 -9.22 -10.17
N GLN A 289 0.04 -10.51 -10.20
CA GLN A 289 -0.92 -11.62 -10.08
C GLN A 289 -0.69 -12.48 -8.84
N VAL A 290 0.51 -12.40 -8.25
CA VAL A 290 0.91 -13.25 -7.12
C VAL A 290 1.33 -12.41 -5.93
N ASN A 291 2.46 -11.70 -6.03
CA ASN A 291 3.08 -10.99 -4.91
C ASN A 291 2.12 -9.97 -4.28
N SER A 292 1.67 -9.00 -5.08
CA SER A 292 0.81 -7.91 -4.59
C SER A 292 -0.66 -8.30 -4.46
N THR A 293 -1.09 -9.37 -5.13
CA THR A 293 -2.50 -9.79 -5.14
C THR A 293 -2.88 -10.59 -3.90
N TRP A 294 -2.09 -11.62 -3.56
CA TRP A 294 -2.47 -12.54 -2.49
C TRP A 294 -1.29 -12.99 -1.63
N LEU A 295 -0.08 -13.13 -2.18
CA LEU A 295 1.06 -13.66 -1.42
C LEU A 295 1.38 -12.78 -0.20
N VAL A 296 1.55 -11.47 -0.40
CA VAL A 296 1.90 -10.57 0.70
C VAL A 296 0.75 -10.41 1.70
N ASN A 297 -0.49 -10.34 1.18
CA ASN A 297 -1.67 -10.03 1.99
C ASN A 297 -2.22 -11.24 2.76
N THR A 298 -1.89 -12.47 2.34
CA THR A 298 -2.43 -13.70 2.94
C THR A 298 -1.32 -14.55 3.56
N CYS A 299 -0.18 -14.70 2.89
CA CYS A 299 0.90 -15.59 3.34
C CYS A 299 2.00 -14.82 4.09
N ALA A 300 2.47 -13.69 3.56
CA ALA A 300 3.55 -12.90 4.17
C ALA A 300 3.07 -11.96 5.29
N THR A 301 1.91 -12.18 5.88
CA THR A 301 1.49 -11.35 7.02
C THR A 301 2.45 -11.57 8.21
N THR A 302 2.59 -10.59 9.10
CA THR A 302 3.46 -10.71 10.29
C THR A 302 3.09 -11.88 11.21
N ARG A 303 1.84 -12.38 11.14
CA ARG A 303 1.39 -13.55 11.92
C ARG A 303 1.69 -14.89 11.25
N CYS A 304 2.15 -14.86 10.00
CA CYS A 304 2.43 -16.05 9.20
C CYS A 304 3.88 -15.96 8.73
N HIS A 305 4.12 -15.85 7.42
CA HIS A 305 5.47 -15.93 6.86
C HIS A 305 6.24 -14.60 6.87
N GLY A 306 5.67 -13.47 7.30
CA GLY A 306 6.36 -12.18 7.30
C GLY A 306 6.69 -11.60 8.67
N GLY A 307 6.65 -12.42 9.72
CA GLY A 307 7.09 -12.06 11.07
C GLY A 307 8.33 -12.84 11.49
N ALA A 308 8.91 -12.51 12.62
CA ALA A 308 10.07 -13.23 13.15
C ALA A 308 9.76 -14.73 13.35
N GLU A 309 8.57 -15.08 13.84
CA GLU A 309 8.17 -16.46 14.13
C GLU A 309 7.76 -17.30 12.89
N ALA A 310 8.11 -16.87 11.68
CA ALA A 310 7.73 -17.53 10.42
C ALA A 310 8.43 -18.88 10.16
N GLY A 311 9.42 -19.23 10.99
CA GLY A 311 10.27 -20.40 10.80
C GLY A 311 11.09 -20.30 9.52
N ARG A 312 11.26 -21.43 8.81
CA ARG A 312 12.15 -21.52 7.63
C ARG A 312 11.67 -20.72 6.41
N LEU A 313 10.36 -20.55 6.24
CA LEU A 313 9.80 -19.83 5.10
C LEU A 313 9.45 -18.41 5.53
N MET A 314 10.36 -17.49 5.29
CA MET A 314 10.20 -16.07 5.61
C MET A 314 10.02 -15.26 4.33
N LEU A 315 9.01 -14.40 4.27
CA LEU A 315 8.63 -13.58 3.12
C LEU A 315 8.61 -12.11 3.52
N TYR A 316 9.13 -11.26 2.64
CA TYR A 316 9.13 -9.82 2.86
C TYR A 316 7.76 -9.22 2.58
N ASN A 317 7.27 -8.38 3.48
CA ASN A 317 5.90 -7.85 3.45
C ASN A 317 5.81 -6.33 3.41
N ARG A 318 6.93 -5.63 3.25
CA ARG A 318 6.97 -4.18 3.11
C ARG A 318 7.21 -3.79 1.66
N ASN A 319 6.73 -2.59 1.28
CA ASN A 319 6.87 -2.05 -0.07
C ASN A 319 6.62 -3.11 -1.17
N PRO A 320 5.47 -3.82 -1.17
CA PRO A 320 5.26 -5.03 -1.97
C PRO A 320 5.36 -4.82 -3.49
N ASN A 321 5.35 -3.57 -3.95
CA ASN A 321 5.48 -3.21 -5.36
C ASN A 321 6.91 -2.81 -5.76
N SER A 322 7.86 -2.75 -4.82
CA SER A 322 9.26 -2.47 -5.13
C SER A 322 9.94 -3.67 -5.80
N GLU A 323 10.84 -3.42 -6.76
CA GLU A 323 11.54 -4.52 -7.45
C GLU A 323 12.34 -5.39 -6.49
N ALA A 324 12.97 -4.80 -5.46
CA ALA A 324 13.68 -5.54 -4.43
C ALA A 324 12.76 -6.52 -3.69
N SER A 325 11.59 -6.07 -3.23
CA SER A 325 10.61 -6.95 -2.56
C SER A 325 10.14 -8.09 -3.48
N ILE A 326 9.83 -7.76 -4.74
CA ILE A 326 9.33 -8.73 -5.73
C ILE A 326 10.39 -9.78 -6.03
N ALA A 327 11.61 -9.35 -6.36
CA ALA A 327 12.71 -10.24 -6.71
C ALA A 327 13.12 -11.12 -5.52
N THR A 328 13.17 -10.56 -4.31
CA THR A 328 13.52 -11.29 -3.10
C THR A 328 12.47 -12.36 -2.79
N ASN A 329 11.18 -12.00 -2.75
CA ASN A 329 10.11 -12.98 -2.51
C ASN A 329 10.06 -14.05 -3.61
N PHE A 330 10.29 -13.67 -4.87
CA PHE A 330 10.39 -14.64 -5.96
C PHE A 330 11.51 -15.65 -5.70
N LEU A 331 12.72 -15.17 -5.41
CA LEU A 331 13.90 -16.02 -5.19
C LEU A 331 13.73 -16.95 -3.99
N ILE A 332 13.10 -16.45 -2.91
CA ILE A 332 12.76 -17.27 -1.74
C ILE A 332 11.85 -18.42 -2.15
N LEU A 333 10.75 -18.14 -2.85
CA LEU A 333 9.80 -19.17 -3.28
C LEU A 333 10.43 -20.16 -4.27
N GLU A 334 11.28 -19.67 -5.17
CA GLU A 334 12.00 -20.48 -6.16
C GLU A 334 12.94 -21.49 -5.51
N ARG A 335 13.66 -21.06 -4.46
CA ARG A 335 14.65 -21.90 -3.78
C ARG A 335 14.07 -22.74 -2.65
N PHE A 336 12.90 -22.38 -2.14
CA PHE A 336 12.35 -23.04 -0.97
C PHE A 336 11.99 -24.51 -1.28
N LYS A 337 12.54 -25.39 -0.46
CA LYS A 337 12.20 -26.81 -0.44
C LYS A 337 11.49 -27.14 0.86
N LEU A 338 10.45 -27.95 0.73
CA LEU A 338 9.70 -28.52 1.83
C LEU A 338 10.57 -29.52 2.61
N ALA A 339 10.07 -29.98 3.76
CA ALA A 339 10.83 -30.89 4.63
C ALA A 339 11.18 -32.23 3.95
N ASP A 340 10.35 -32.67 2.99
CA ASP A 340 10.56 -33.86 2.15
C ASP A 340 11.47 -33.59 0.94
N GLY A 341 12.00 -32.37 0.79
CA GLY A 341 12.87 -31.96 -0.30
C GLY A 341 12.14 -31.52 -1.57
N GLU A 342 10.81 -31.60 -1.62
CA GLU A 342 10.01 -31.16 -2.77
C GLU A 342 10.11 -29.63 -2.94
N PRO A 343 10.32 -29.11 -4.16
CA PRO A 343 10.29 -27.67 -4.40
C PRO A 343 8.88 -27.11 -4.18
N LEU A 344 8.81 -25.90 -3.64
CA LEU A 344 7.54 -25.22 -3.37
C LEU A 344 6.76 -24.90 -4.66
N ILE A 345 7.46 -24.70 -5.76
CA ILE A 345 6.91 -24.46 -7.11
C ILE A 345 7.16 -25.69 -7.97
N ASN A 346 6.08 -26.26 -8.53
CA ASN A 346 6.17 -27.36 -9.48
C ASN A 346 6.10 -26.80 -10.90
N TYR A 347 7.24 -26.71 -11.57
CA TYR A 347 7.27 -26.25 -12.96
C TYR A 347 6.72 -27.28 -13.95
N VAL A 348 6.80 -28.58 -13.67
CA VAL A 348 6.29 -29.61 -14.60
C VAL A 348 4.77 -29.58 -14.65
N GLU A 349 4.12 -29.53 -13.49
CA GLU A 349 2.67 -29.46 -13.35
C GLU A 349 2.28 -28.27 -12.45
N PRO A 350 2.24 -27.04 -13.00
CA PRO A 350 2.04 -25.81 -12.24
C PRO A 350 0.83 -25.78 -11.31
N SER A 351 -0.29 -26.36 -11.75
CA SER A 351 -1.52 -26.47 -10.93
C SER A 351 -1.35 -27.36 -9.70
N ARG A 352 -0.33 -28.23 -9.68
CA ARG A 352 0.01 -29.09 -8.53
C ARG A 352 1.13 -28.54 -7.66
N SER A 353 1.56 -27.29 -7.88
CA SER A 353 2.57 -26.66 -7.03
C SER A 353 2.11 -26.66 -5.56
N PRO A 354 2.95 -27.15 -4.63
CA PRO A 354 2.66 -27.07 -3.20
C PRO A 354 2.26 -25.66 -2.74
N LEU A 355 2.91 -24.62 -3.28
CA LEU A 355 2.55 -23.20 -3.04
C LEU A 355 1.06 -22.93 -3.24
N LEU A 356 0.48 -23.45 -4.32
CA LEU A 356 -0.90 -23.18 -4.69
C LEU A 356 -1.88 -24.03 -3.88
N HIS A 357 -1.53 -25.30 -3.60
CA HIS A 357 -2.35 -26.18 -2.78
C HIS A 357 -2.42 -25.75 -1.31
N MET A 358 -1.32 -25.25 -0.74
CA MET A 358 -1.33 -24.67 0.60
C MET A 358 -2.12 -23.34 0.66
N GLY A 359 -2.39 -22.71 -0.49
CA GLY A 359 -3.29 -21.56 -0.59
C GLY A 359 -4.78 -21.92 -0.76
N LEU A 360 -5.12 -23.18 -1.04
CA LEU A 360 -6.50 -23.64 -1.21
C LEU A 360 -7.20 -23.91 0.13
N GLN A 361 -8.52 -24.02 0.08
CA GLN A 361 -9.27 -24.64 1.18
C GLN A 361 -8.79 -26.08 1.42
N ARG A 362 -8.69 -26.48 2.68
CA ARG A 362 -8.09 -27.78 3.06
C ARG A 362 -8.76 -28.96 2.39
N ASP A 363 -10.10 -28.99 2.34
CA ASP A 363 -10.91 -30.02 1.69
C ASP A 363 -10.70 -30.12 0.16
N ARG A 364 -10.01 -29.15 -0.45
CA ARG A 364 -9.70 -29.08 -1.88
C ARG A 364 -8.21 -29.16 -2.18
N ALA A 365 -7.36 -29.15 -1.16
CA ALA A 365 -5.92 -29.17 -1.31
C ALA A 365 -5.42 -30.62 -1.40
N ILE A 366 -4.49 -30.88 -2.32
CA ILE A 366 -3.73 -32.15 -2.31
C ILE A 366 -2.72 -32.13 -1.16
N ARG A 367 -2.11 -30.96 -0.93
CA ARG A 367 -1.20 -30.69 0.19
C ARG A 367 -1.73 -29.49 0.96
N GLU A 368 -2.22 -29.75 2.16
CA GLU A 368 -2.80 -28.74 3.03
C GLU A 368 -1.73 -27.84 3.63
N HIS A 369 -2.11 -26.60 3.92
CA HIS A 369 -1.30 -25.74 4.79
C HIS A 369 -1.35 -26.26 6.23
N PRO A 370 -0.22 -26.26 6.97
CA PRO A 370 -0.19 -26.61 8.38
C PRO A 370 -1.24 -25.88 9.22
N ASP A 371 -1.69 -26.50 10.29
CA ASP A 371 -2.67 -25.91 11.19
C ASP A 371 -2.04 -24.87 12.11
N VAL A 372 -2.14 -23.61 11.71
CA VAL A 372 -1.61 -22.46 12.45
C VAL A 372 -2.67 -21.40 12.64
N HIS A 373 -2.63 -20.74 13.80
CA HIS A 373 -3.62 -19.74 14.16
C HIS A 373 -3.63 -18.57 13.16
N GLY A 374 -4.81 -18.16 12.72
CA GLY A 374 -4.99 -17.02 11.82
C GLY A 374 -4.77 -17.32 10.33
N TRP A 375 -4.45 -18.56 9.96
CA TRP A 375 -4.42 -18.98 8.56
C TRP A 375 -5.79 -18.84 7.89
N ARG A 376 -5.78 -18.40 6.63
CA ARG A 376 -6.96 -18.32 5.76
C ARG A 376 -6.57 -18.72 4.34
N PRO A 377 -7.48 -19.37 3.58
CA PRO A 377 -7.19 -19.74 2.20
C PRO A 377 -7.04 -18.49 1.31
N ALA A 378 -6.03 -18.50 0.45
CA ALA A 378 -5.83 -17.49 -0.59
C ALA A 378 -6.75 -17.74 -1.80
N PHE A 379 -7.17 -18.99 -2.01
CA PHE A 379 -7.99 -19.45 -3.13
C PHE A 379 -9.19 -20.26 -2.62
N ARG A 380 -10.35 -20.07 -3.25
CA ARG A 380 -11.54 -20.86 -2.92
C ARG A 380 -11.50 -22.24 -3.57
N THR A 381 -11.13 -22.28 -4.84
CA THR A 381 -11.12 -23.47 -5.69
C THR A 381 -10.00 -23.38 -6.73
N PRO A 382 -9.62 -24.48 -7.39
CA PRO A 382 -8.70 -24.43 -8.53
C PRO A 382 -9.23 -23.61 -9.73
N SER A 383 -10.55 -23.40 -9.82
CA SER A 383 -11.17 -22.57 -10.87
C SER A 383 -11.12 -21.07 -10.58
N ASP A 384 -10.73 -20.67 -9.36
CA ASP A 384 -10.57 -19.27 -8.95
C ASP A 384 -9.65 -18.53 -9.93
N ARG A 385 -10.01 -17.31 -10.28
CA ARG A 385 -9.22 -16.45 -11.17
C ARG A 385 -7.79 -16.30 -10.64
N ARG A 386 -7.60 -16.11 -9.34
CA ARG A 386 -6.26 -15.91 -8.76
C ARG A 386 -5.41 -17.17 -8.85
N PHE A 387 -6.02 -18.33 -8.64
CA PHE A 387 -5.35 -19.63 -8.79
C PHE A 387 -4.88 -19.82 -10.23
N ARG A 388 -5.78 -19.63 -11.21
CA ARG A 388 -5.44 -19.73 -12.64
C ARG A 388 -4.37 -18.74 -13.07
N GLN A 389 -4.41 -17.50 -12.57
CA GLN A 389 -3.37 -16.52 -12.86
C GLN A 389 -2.00 -16.92 -12.26
N ALA A 390 -1.98 -17.51 -11.06
CA ALA A 390 -0.74 -18.04 -10.49
C ALA A 390 -0.18 -19.22 -11.31
N VAL A 391 -1.05 -20.10 -11.82
CA VAL A 391 -0.68 -21.16 -12.77
C VAL A 391 -0.09 -20.57 -14.06
N GLU A 392 -0.78 -19.59 -14.66
CA GLU A 392 -0.32 -18.89 -15.87
C GLU A 392 1.01 -18.14 -15.68
N TRP A 393 1.29 -17.68 -14.46
CA TRP A 393 2.57 -17.10 -14.09
C TRP A 393 3.66 -18.18 -14.10
N ILE A 394 3.48 -19.30 -13.39
CA ILE A 394 4.47 -20.39 -13.34
C ILE A 394 4.74 -20.96 -14.75
N GLN A 395 3.71 -21.05 -15.59
CA GLN A 395 3.84 -21.46 -16.99
C GLN A 395 4.65 -20.48 -17.85
N SER A 396 4.64 -19.19 -17.52
CA SER A 396 5.39 -18.16 -18.25
C SER A 396 6.86 -18.04 -17.87
N MET A 397 7.30 -18.78 -16.85
CA MET A 397 8.70 -18.77 -16.40
C MET A 397 9.60 -19.46 -17.44
N HIS A 398 10.81 -18.94 -17.63
CA HIS A 398 11.78 -19.47 -18.58
C HIS A 398 12.11 -20.94 -18.28
N ARG A 399 12.26 -21.77 -19.33
CA ARG A 399 12.61 -23.21 -19.24
C ARG A 399 13.70 -23.58 -20.23
N PRO A 400 14.66 -24.47 -19.86
CA PRO A 400 14.83 -25.09 -18.54
C PRO A 400 15.11 -24.05 -17.44
N ARG A 401 14.75 -24.35 -16.18
CA ARG A 401 14.95 -23.39 -15.08
C ARG A 401 16.45 -23.16 -14.87
N PRO A 402 16.94 -21.92 -14.97
CA PRO A 402 18.33 -21.64 -14.68
C PRO A 402 18.58 -21.71 -13.17
N GLU A 403 19.80 -22.07 -12.78
CA GLU A 403 20.27 -21.80 -11.44
C GLU A 403 20.71 -20.33 -11.36
N HIS A 404 20.08 -19.54 -10.49
CA HIS A 404 20.47 -18.14 -10.30
C HIS A 404 21.72 -18.07 -9.43
N PRO A 405 22.87 -17.54 -9.91
CA PRO A 405 24.10 -17.43 -9.13
C PRO A 405 24.04 -16.19 -8.22
N ILE A 406 23.01 -16.13 -7.38
CA ILE A 406 22.77 -15.05 -6.42
C ILE A 406 22.97 -15.62 -5.02
N GLU A 407 23.97 -15.13 -4.30
CA GLU A 407 24.11 -15.45 -2.89
C GLU A 407 23.00 -14.76 -2.10
N TYR A 408 22.15 -15.56 -1.45
CA TYR A 408 21.04 -15.07 -0.66
C TYR A 408 20.77 -16.03 0.48
N GLU A 409 20.86 -15.52 1.69
CA GLU A 409 20.48 -16.22 2.91
C GLU A 409 19.22 -15.55 3.47
N PRO A 410 18.09 -16.28 3.61
CA PRO A 410 16.91 -15.74 4.24
C PRO A 410 17.21 -15.43 5.73
N PRO A 411 16.43 -14.55 6.38
CA PRO A 411 16.54 -14.38 7.81
C PRO A 411 16.38 -15.73 8.52
N SER A 412 17.19 -15.98 9.54
CA SER A 412 17.06 -17.14 10.41
C SER A 412 16.64 -16.69 11.80
N THR A 413 15.71 -17.42 12.41
CA THR A 413 15.33 -17.23 13.82
C THR A 413 16.36 -17.83 14.78
N GLU A 414 17.34 -18.57 14.26
CA GLU A 414 18.43 -19.17 15.03
C GLU A 414 19.59 -18.19 15.19
N LYS A 415 19.43 -17.15 16.01
CA LYS A 415 20.54 -16.39 16.61
C LYS A 415 20.04 -15.49 17.73
N ASP A 416 19.82 -16.11 18.90
CA ASP A 416 20.15 -15.53 20.22
C ASP A 416 19.96 -16.64 21.26
N GLY A 417 21.01 -17.46 21.43
CA GLY A 417 20.91 -18.60 22.33
C GLY A 417 22.18 -19.40 22.48
N THR A 418 23.36 -18.75 22.50
CA THR A 418 24.61 -19.23 23.12
C THR A 418 25.72 -18.23 22.83
N SER A 419 25.82 -17.18 23.66
CA SER A 419 27.11 -16.55 23.94
C SER A 419 27.11 -16.10 25.40
N ASP A 420 28.08 -16.62 26.14
CA ASP A 420 28.55 -16.15 27.44
C ASP A 420 27.65 -16.34 28.67
N ARG A 421 27.55 -17.60 29.10
CA ARG A 421 27.65 -17.94 30.53
C ARG A 421 28.62 -19.10 30.72
N ASP A 422 29.88 -18.89 30.33
CA ASP A 422 31.00 -19.61 30.91
C ASP A 422 32.20 -18.66 30.90
N GLY A 423 32.68 -18.31 32.09
CA GLY A 423 33.96 -17.61 32.24
C GLY A 423 33.94 -16.33 33.08
N ALA A 424 33.55 -16.40 34.35
CA ALA A 424 34.17 -15.57 35.37
C ALA A 424 34.30 -16.39 36.66
N GLN A 425 35.50 -16.93 36.86
CA GLN A 425 36.02 -17.35 38.15
C GLN A 425 35.90 -16.19 39.14
N ASP A 426 35.55 -16.47 40.40
CA ASP A 426 36.23 -15.75 41.47
C ASP A 426 36.62 -16.71 42.61
N ASN A 427 37.88 -16.58 42.98
CA ASN A 427 38.59 -17.25 44.05
C ASN A 427 38.08 -16.71 45.39
N ARG A 428 37.69 -17.59 46.31
CA ARG A 428 38.01 -17.49 47.74
C ARG A 428 37.65 -18.75 48.52
#